data_AF-W1DHK1-F1
#
_entry.id   AF-W1DHK1-F1
#
_cell.length_a   1.000
_cell.length_b   1.000
_cell.length_c   1.000
_cell.angle_alpha   90.00
_cell.angle_beta   90.00
_cell.angle_gamma   90.00
#
_symmetry.space_group_name_H-M   'P 1'
#
loop_
_entity.id
_entity.type
_entity.pdbx_description
1 polymer ?
#
loop_
_entity_poly.entity_id
_entity_poly.type
_entity_poly.pdbx_seq_one_letter_code
_entity_poly.pdbx_strand_id
1 'polypeptide(L)' 'MVSPLWSFEEKDKFARKRVKGRTLTYEFSRMSKVIQDELDKAINEVLDRNLSQ' A
#
# COMPACT_ATOMS: atom_id res chain seq x y z
N MET A 1 -3.83 -6.82 -12.95
CA MET A 1 -2.48 -7.35 -12.65
C MET A 1 -2.20 -7.23 -11.16
N VAL A 2 -1.58 -8.22 -10.54
CA VAL A 2 -1.11 -8.17 -9.15
C VAL A 2 0.41 -8.27 -9.17
N SER A 3 1.10 -7.38 -8.47
CA SER A 3 2.55 -7.37 -8.34
C SER A 3 2.94 -7.27 -6.85
N PRO A 4 3.87 -8.10 -6.35
CA PRO A 4 4.33 -8.00 -4.98
C PRO A 4 5.07 -6.66 -4.76
N LEU A 5 4.85 -6.05 -3.60
CA LEU A 5 5.68 -4.96 -3.09
C LEU A 5 6.72 -5.51 -2.11
N TRP A 6 6.33 -6.51 -1.32
CA TRP A 6 7.19 -7.23 -0.40
C TRP A 6 6.70 -8.68 -0.24
N SER A 7 7.64 -9.59 0.01
CA SER A 7 7.37 -11.00 0.26
C SER A 7 7.61 -11.33 1.72
N PHE A 8 6.69 -12.06 2.33
CA PHE A 8 6.80 -12.54 3.70
C PHE A 8 6.89 -14.06 3.69
N GLU A 9 7.59 -14.63 4.67
CA GLU A 9 7.62 -16.08 4.89
C GLU A 9 6.30 -16.57 5.48
N GLU A 10 5.60 -15.72 6.26
CA GLU A 10 4.36 -16.09 6.90
C GLU A 10 3.21 -16.22 5.89
N LYS A 11 2.50 -17.35 5.95
CA LYS A 11 1.30 -17.59 5.15
C LYS A 11 0.26 -16.49 5.41
N ASP A 12 -0.38 -16.03 4.34
CA ASP A 12 -1.43 -15.00 4.31
C ASP A 12 -1.00 -13.60 4.79
N LYS A 13 0.30 -13.35 4.96
CA LYS A 13 0.87 -12.01 5.14
C LYS A 13 1.47 -11.55 3.81
N PHE A 14 1.06 -10.37 3.37
CA PHE A 14 1.47 -9.85 2.06
C PHE A 14 1.41 -8.33 2.01
N ALA A 15 2.21 -7.76 1.11
CA ALA A 15 2.13 -6.39 0.66
C ALA A 15 2.22 -6.41 -0.87
N ARG A 16 1.18 -5.95 -1.56
CA ARG A 16 1.09 -6.04 -3.02
C ARG A 16 0.33 -4.87 -3.63
N LYS A 17 0.63 -4.58 -4.88
CA LYS A 17 -0.14 -3.65 -5.72
C LYS A 17 -1.05 -4.46 -6.63
N ARG A 18 -2.32 -4.07 -6.69
CA ARG A 18 -3.29 -4.55 -7.68
C ARG A 18 -3.65 -3.42 -8.62
N VAL A 19 -3.67 -3.70 -9.92
CA VAL A 19 -4.16 -2.78 -10.95
C VAL A 19 -5.33 -3.45 -11.69
N LYS A 20 -6.48 -2.78 -11.74
CA LYS A 20 -7.69 -3.19 -12.45
C LYS A 20 -8.23 -2.01 -13.25
N GLY A 21 -8.07 -2.04 -14.57
CA GLY A 21 -8.45 -0.92 -15.43
C GLY A 21 -7.67 0.35 -15.05
N ARG A 22 -8.39 1.45 -14.82
CA ARG A 22 -7.83 2.75 -14.39
C ARG A 22 -7.60 2.85 -12.88
N THR A 23 -7.95 1.81 -12.13
CA THR A 23 -7.83 1.79 -10.67
C THR A 23 -6.60 1.00 -10.27
N LEU A 24 -5.82 1.56 -9.35
CA LEU A 24 -4.79 0.82 -8.60
C LEU A 24 -5.18 0.76 -7.12
N THR A 25 -4.73 -0.29 -6.44
CA THR A 25 -4.95 -0.52 -5.02
C THR A 25 -3.68 -1.11 -4.42
N TYR A 26 -3.28 -0.61 -3.25
CA TYR A 26 -2.24 -1.23 -2.44
C TYR A 26 -2.91 -2.06 -1.35
N GLU A 27 -2.57 -3.34 -1.28
CA GLU A 27 -3.17 -4.30 -0.34
C GLU A 27 -2.11 -4.81 0.62
N PHE A 28 -2.37 -4.65 1.91
CA PHE A 28 -1.53 -5.12 3.01
C PHE A 28 -2.33 -6.05 3.91
N SER A 29 -1.72 -7.15 4.35
CA SER A 29 -2.35 -8.11 5.28
C SER A 29 -1.47 -8.29 6.51
N ARG A 30 -2.09 -8.27 7.70
CA ARG A 30 -1.44 -8.48 9.02
C ARG A 30 -0.29 -7.50 9.32
N MET A 31 -0.50 -6.22 9.04
CA MET A 31 0.42 -5.14 9.44
C MET A 31 0.09 -4.61 10.84
N SER A 32 1.12 -4.26 11.62
CA SER A 32 0.92 -3.59 12.92
C SER A 32 0.32 -2.19 12.73
N LYS A 33 -0.28 -1.64 13.80
CA LYS A 33 -0.84 -0.28 13.76
C LYS A 33 0.20 0.78 13.41
N VAL A 34 1.43 0.62 13.91
CA VAL A 34 2.56 1.53 13.60
C VAL A 34 2.85 1.56 12.09
N ILE A 35 2.90 0.40 11.44
CA ILE A 35 3.14 0.33 9.99
C ILE A 35 1.97 0.95 9.22
N GLN A 36 0.73 0.72 9.66
CA GLN A 36 -0.45 1.33 9.04
C GLN A 36 -0.38 2.86 9.11
N ASP A 37 0.00 3.42 10.26
CA ASP A 37 0.12 4.88 10.46
C ASP A 37 1.22 5.50 9.59
N GLU A 38 2.35 4.83 9.45
CA GLU A 38 3.43 5.28 8.56
C GLU A 38 3.02 5.25 7.08
N LEU A 39 2.29 4.21 6.66
CA LEU A 39 1.77 4.10 5.29
C LEU A 39 0.77 5.23 5.02
N ASP A 40 -0.17 5.49 5.94
CA ASP A 40 -1.18 6.53 5.79
C ASP A 40 -0.53 7.92 5.70
N LYS A 41 0.44 8.20 6.58
CA LYS A 41 1.21 9.44 6.54
C LYS A 41 1.92 9.62 5.19
N ALA A 42 2.66 8.61 4.74
CA ALA A 42 3.41 8.68 3.48
C ALA A 42 2.48 8.84 2.25
N ILE A 43 1.33 8.17 2.24
CA ILE A 43 0.33 8.30 1.18
C ILE A 43 -0.20 9.74 1.15
N ASN A 44 -0.60 10.29 2.30
CA ASN A 44 -1.11 11.66 2.38
C ASN A 44 -0.09 12.69 1.94
N GLU A 45 1.17 12.58 2.37
CA GLU A 45 2.25 13.47 1.96
C GLU A 45 2.48 13.45 0.43
N VAL A 46 2.39 12.26 -0.19
CA VAL A 46 2.52 12.14 -1.65
C VAL A 46 1.34 12.80 -2.36
N LEU A 47 0.11 12.59 -1.89
CA LEU A 47 -1.07 13.17 -2.50
C LEU A 47 -1.06 14.69 -2.36
N ASP A 48 -0.77 15.19 -1.16
CA ASP A 48 -0.71 16.63 -0.88
C ASP A 48 0.29 17.34 -1.79
N ARG A 49 1.52 16.81 -1.88
CA ARG A 49 2.57 17.37 -2.74
C ARG A 49 2.20 17.46 -4.22
N ASN A 50 1.33 16.57 -4.71
CA ASN A 50 1.05 16.45 -6.14
C ASN A 50 -0.34 16.97 -6.56
N LEU A 51 -1.27 17.12 -5.62
CA LEU A 51 -2.68 17.42 -5.92
C LEU A 51 -3.21 18.68 -5.22
N SER A 52 -2.54 19.21 -4.20
CA SER A 52 -3.01 20.38 -3.44
C SER A 52 -2.65 21.72 -4.09
N GLN A 53 -2.67 21.81 -5.43
CA GLN A 53 -2.50 23.08 -6.17
C GLN A 53 -3.84 23.71 -6.53
#